data_AF-X1CSD4-F1
#
_entry.id   AF-X1CSD4-F1
#
_cell.length_a   1.000
_cell.length_b   1.000
_cell.length_c   1.000
_cell.angle_alpha   90.00
_cell.angle_beta   90.00
_cell.angle_gamma   90.00
#
_symmetry.space_group_name_H-M   'P 1'
#
loop_
_entity.id
_entity.type
_entity.pdbx_description
1 polymer ?
#
loop_
_entity_poly.entity_id
_entity_poly.type
_entity_poly.pdbx_seq_one_letter_code
_entity_poly.pdbx_strand_id
1 'polypeptide(L)'
;AISTVAPKNSEGFFEKLLDIKNRFYRGGKFQLQFSVHTTDNKKRDELIPISKMSFQEIADYGRRFCGNGDKKVTLNFAMTKGYPVDVDIARQYFDPDKFIIKLTPINPTEMAMCNELISEIDAYNPASADQIINDFRSQGYDVILSIGEVEENKIGSNCGQFVTQLKESEMHKRNYNS
;
A
#
# COMPACT_ATOMS: atom_id res chain seq x y z
N ALA A 1 -2.45 0.18 -13.67
CA ALA A 1 -2.52 0.76 -12.31
C ALA A 1 -1.10 1.03 -11.83
N ILE A 2 -0.90 1.97 -10.90
CA ILE A 2 0.39 2.21 -10.24
C ILE A 2 0.22 2.02 -8.74
N SER A 3 1.19 1.37 -8.10
CA SER A 3 1.34 1.29 -6.64
C SER A 3 2.67 1.91 -6.24
N THR A 4 2.70 2.67 -5.14
CA THR A 4 3.88 3.44 -4.74
C THR A 4 3.86 3.78 -3.25
N VAL A 5 5.04 3.92 -2.64
CA VAL A 5 5.21 4.46 -1.28
C VAL A 5 5.25 6.00 -1.24
N ALA A 6 5.09 6.64 -2.42
CA ALA A 6 5.20 8.08 -2.62
C ALA A 6 6.55 8.68 -2.18
N PRO A 7 7.69 8.31 -2.80
CA PRO A 7 8.99 8.89 -2.46
C PRO A 7 8.98 10.42 -2.55
N LYS A 8 9.72 11.10 -1.69
CA LYS A 8 9.85 12.57 -1.75
C LYS A 8 10.61 12.99 -3.01
N ASN A 9 10.40 14.22 -3.51
CA ASN A 9 10.98 14.73 -4.75
C ASN A 9 10.46 14.02 -6.03
N SER A 10 9.28 13.40 -5.95
CA SER A 10 8.63 12.73 -7.08
C SER A 10 7.46 13.54 -7.65
N GLU A 11 7.32 14.80 -7.25
CA GLU A 11 6.20 15.67 -7.62
C GLU A 11 6.12 15.82 -9.14
N GLY A 12 7.25 16.02 -9.83
CA GLY A 12 7.27 16.12 -11.29
C GLY A 12 6.77 14.85 -12.00
N PHE A 13 7.04 13.67 -11.43
CA PHE A 13 6.48 12.41 -11.92
C PHE A 13 4.97 12.35 -11.69
N PHE A 14 4.51 12.69 -10.50
CA PHE A 14 3.09 12.64 -10.13
C PHE A 14 2.23 13.66 -10.88
N GLU A 15 2.76 14.86 -11.15
CA GLU A 15 2.10 15.86 -12.00
C GLU A 15 1.96 15.36 -13.44
N LYS A 16 3.04 14.80 -13.99
CA LYS A 16 3.00 14.20 -15.34
C LYS A 16 2.05 12.99 -15.40
N LEU A 17 2.03 12.17 -14.35
CA LEU A 17 1.10 11.05 -14.24
C LEU A 17 -0.34 11.53 -14.23
N LEU A 18 -0.65 12.58 -13.48
CA LEU A 18 -1.98 13.19 -13.44
C LEU A 18 -2.39 13.73 -14.82
N ASP A 19 -1.50 14.43 -15.53
CA ASP A 19 -1.75 14.90 -16.90
C ASP A 19 -2.07 13.73 -17.85
N ILE A 20 -1.22 12.70 -17.87
CA ILE A 20 -1.40 11.51 -18.72
C ILE A 20 -2.73 10.82 -18.39
N LYS A 21 -3.01 10.61 -17.09
CA LYS A 21 -4.26 9.99 -16.65
C LYS A 21 -5.47 10.82 -17.10
N ASN A 22 -5.41 12.13 -16.98
CA ASN A 22 -6.51 13.02 -17.38
C ASN A 22 -6.66 13.11 -18.90
N ARG A 23 -5.58 12.97 -19.68
CA ARG A 23 -5.68 13.04 -21.15
C ARG A 23 -6.16 11.74 -21.77
N PHE A 24 -5.73 10.59 -21.23
CA PHE A 24 -5.88 9.30 -21.90
C PHE A 24 -6.71 8.27 -21.12
N TYR A 25 -6.88 8.42 -19.81
CA TYR A 25 -7.44 7.38 -18.94
C TYR A 25 -8.51 7.89 -17.95
N ARG A 26 -9.32 8.87 -18.35
CA ARG A 26 -10.49 9.34 -17.58
C ARG A 26 -11.56 8.25 -17.43
N GLY A 27 -12.48 8.46 -16.49
CA GLY A 27 -13.64 7.58 -16.28
C GLY A 27 -13.25 6.27 -15.60
N GLY A 28 -12.29 6.33 -14.68
CA GLY A 28 -11.93 5.18 -13.84
C GLY A 28 -11.11 4.10 -14.54
N LYS A 29 -10.54 4.40 -15.70
CA LYS A 29 -9.66 3.49 -16.46
C LYS A 29 -8.24 3.39 -15.91
N PHE A 30 -7.88 4.26 -14.97
CA PHE A 30 -6.60 4.23 -14.29
C PHE A 30 -6.78 4.21 -12.78
N GLN A 31 -6.02 3.35 -12.11
CA GLN A 31 -6.05 3.20 -10.66
C GLN A 31 -4.67 3.52 -10.09
N LEU A 32 -4.67 4.25 -8.98
CA LEU A 32 -3.50 4.59 -8.19
C LEU A 32 -3.67 4.02 -6.79
N GLN A 33 -2.58 3.49 -6.24
CA GLN A 33 -2.52 2.96 -4.88
C GLN A 33 -1.31 3.54 -4.15
N PHE A 34 -1.50 3.92 -2.90
CA PHE A 34 -0.43 4.31 -1.99
C PHE A 34 -0.21 3.24 -0.93
N SER A 35 1.00 2.74 -0.81
CA SER A 35 1.44 1.84 0.25
C SER A 35 1.75 2.66 1.51
N VAL A 36 0.78 2.72 2.42
CA VAL A 36 0.84 3.54 3.65
C VAL A 36 1.21 2.68 4.86
N HIS A 37 0.63 1.48 4.94
CA HIS A 37 0.89 0.42 5.92
C HIS A 37 0.57 0.71 7.40
N THR A 38 0.66 1.95 7.86
CA THR A 38 0.29 2.37 9.22
C THR A 38 -0.08 3.84 9.24
N THR A 39 -0.93 4.24 10.19
CA THR A 39 -1.27 5.66 10.43
C THR A 39 -0.40 6.31 11.49
N ASP A 40 0.58 5.60 12.05
CA ASP A 40 1.62 6.17 12.91
C ASP A 40 2.83 6.61 12.06
N ASN A 41 3.15 7.90 12.10
CA ASN A 41 4.24 8.46 11.30
C ASN A 41 5.62 7.86 11.64
N LYS A 42 5.92 7.64 12.92
CA LYS A 42 7.22 7.08 13.35
C LYS A 42 7.35 5.64 12.90
N LYS A 43 6.29 4.85 13.06
CA LYS A 43 6.23 3.46 12.59
C LYS A 43 6.26 3.37 11.07
N ARG A 44 5.67 4.33 10.37
CA ARG A 44 5.79 4.43 8.92
C ARG A 44 7.23 4.70 8.50
N ASP A 45 7.97 5.54 9.21
CA ASP A 45 9.39 5.83 8.98
C ASP A 45 10.31 4.65 9.24
N GLU A 46 10.00 3.85 10.25
CA GLU A 46 10.65 2.56 10.50
C GLU A 46 10.42 1.58 9.34
N LEU A 47 9.15 1.43 8.90
CA LEU A 47 8.77 0.45 7.88
C LEU A 47 9.22 0.84 6.46
N ILE A 48 9.22 2.14 6.14
CA ILE A 48 9.60 2.68 4.83
C ILE A 48 10.73 3.69 5.06
N PRO A 49 12.01 3.25 5.20
CA PRO A 49 13.13 4.08 5.61
C PRO A 49 13.71 4.92 4.46
N ILE A 50 12.83 5.55 3.68
CA ILE A 50 13.17 6.55 2.67
C ILE A 50 12.35 7.81 2.91
N SER A 51 12.85 8.95 2.44
CA SER A 51 12.05 10.17 2.42
C SER A 51 10.84 9.98 1.49
N LYS A 52 9.66 10.30 1.99
CA LYS A 52 8.37 10.05 1.34
C LYS A 52 7.38 11.14 1.71
N MET A 53 6.32 11.27 0.92
CA MET A 53 5.22 12.18 1.18
C MET A 53 4.56 11.86 2.53
N SER A 54 4.21 12.93 3.24
CA SER A 54 3.33 12.91 4.41
C SER A 54 1.91 12.50 4.04
N PHE A 55 1.07 12.19 5.04
CA PHE A 55 -0.34 11.89 4.81
C PHE A 55 -1.08 13.06 4.15
N GLN A 56 -0.75 14.30 4.53
CA GLN A 56 -1.35 15.48 3.94
C GLN A 56 -1.00 15.61 2.45
N GLU A 57 0.27 15.41 2.09
CA GLU A 57 0.71 15.47 0.68
C GLU A 57 0.05 14.36 -0.16
N ILE A 58 -0.07 13.14 0.38
CA ILE A 58 -0.79 12.04 -0.28
C ILE A 58 -2.27 12.40 -0.45
N ALA A 59 -2.90 12.96 0.59
CA ALA A 59 -4.30 13.36 0.56
C ALA A 59 -4.55 14.43 -0.51
N ASP A 60 -3.70 15.47 -0.53
CA ASP A 60 -3.79 16.59 -1.47
C ASP A 60 -3.66 16.11 -2.91
N TYR A 61 -2.70 15.23 -3.19
CA TYR A 61 -2.54 14.64 -4.51
C TYR A 61 -3.72 13.74 -4.88
N GLY A 62 -4.16 12.85 -3.98
CA GLY A 62 -5.25 11.92 -4.25
C GLY A 62 -6.58 12.61 -4.52
N ARG A 63 -6.87 13.73 -3.83
CA ARG A 63 -8.06 14.58 -4.12
C ARG A 63 -8.04 15.14 -5.55
N ARG A 64 -6.86 15.54 -6.05
CA ARG A 64 -6.69 16.01 -7.44
C ARG A 64 -6.75 14.87 -8.45
N PHE A 65 -6.27 13.68 -8.07
CA PHE A 65 -6.23 12.49 -8.92
C PHE A 65 -7.62 11.86 -9.17
N CYS A 66 -8.48 11.89 -8.15
CA CYS A 66 -9.83 11.33 -8.17
C CYS A 66 -10.87 12.37 -8.63
N GLY A 67 -10.98 12.53 -9.97
CA GLY A 67 -11.99 13.37 -10.60
C GLY A 67 -13.36 12.70 -10.72
N ASN A 68 -14.30 13.37 -11.39
CA ASN A 68 -15.66 12.83 -11.60
C ASN A 68 -15.63 11.57 -12.47
N GLY A 69 -16.25 10.51 -11.99
CA GLY A 69 -16.30 9.21 -12.68
C GLY A 69 -15.01 8.39 -12.58
N ASP A 70 -14.00 8.87 -11.84
CA ASP A 70 -12.80 8.10 -11.58
C ASP A 70 -12.96 7.13 -10.42
N LYS A 71 -12.11 6.09 -10.41
CA LYS A 71 -12.00 5.19 -9.27
C LYS A 71 -11.31 5.92 -8.12
N LYS A 72 -11.76 5.66 -6.90
CA LYS A 72 -11.11 6.11 -5.66
C LYS A 72 -9.65 5.66 -5.63
N VAL A 73 -8.78 6.49 -5.05
CA VAL A 73 -7.37 6.16 -4.81
C VAL A 73 -7.29 5.15 -3.69
N THR A 74 -6.53 4.07 -3.88
CA THR A 74 -6.43 3.02 -2.86
C THR A 74 -5.35 3.34 -1.84
N LEU A 75 -5.67 3.24 -0.55
CA LEU A 75 -4.69 3.24 0.54
C LEU A 75 -4.46 1.79 0.96
N ASN A 76 -3.26 1.29 0.74
CA ASN A 76 -2.88 -0.08 1.06
C ASN A 76 -2.26 -0.14 2.45
N PHE A 77 -2.91 -0.91 3.34
CA PHE A 77 -2.44 -1.24 4.68
C PHE A 77 -2.06 -2.72 4.74
N ALA A 78 -0.78 -2.98 5.03
CA ALA A 78 -0.30 -4.32 5.32
C ALA A 78 -0.43 -4.51 6.83
N MET A 79 -1.37 -5.32 7.26
CA MET A 79 -1.80 -5.40 8.65
C MET A 79 -0.77 -6.16 9.47
N THR A 80 0.00 -5.40 10.26
CA THR A 80 1.22 -5.85 10.92
C THR A 80 1.16 -5.48 12.39
N LYS A 81 1.39 -6.47 13.25
CA LYS A 81 1.40 -6.26 14.69
C LYS A 81 2.47 -5.22 15.07
N GLY A 82 2.08 -4.22 15.85
CA GLY A 82 2.96 -3.12 16.25
C GLY A 82 3.02 -1.95 15.27
N TYR A 83 2.27 -2.00 14.17
CA TYR A 83 2.12 -0.93 13.18
C TYR A 83 0.64 -0.54 13.09
N PRO A 84 0.14 0.25 14.05
CA PRO A 84 -1.29 0.47 14.20
C PRO A 84 -1.90 1.17 12.98
N VAL A 85 -3.16 0.82 12.69
CA VAL A 85 -3.99 1.50 11.70
C VAL A 85 -5.19 2.08 12.45
N ASP A 86 -5.10 3.36 12.74
CA ASP A 86 -6.13 4.15 13.42
C ASP A 86 -7.05 4.78 12.39
N VAL A 87 -8.33 4.45 12.47
CA VAL A 87 -9.36 4.89 11.53
C VAL A 87 -9.63 6.40 11.65
N ASP A 88 -9.55 6.97 12.85
CA ASP A 88 -9.79 8.40 13.06
C ASP A 88 -8.65 9.22 12.46
N ILE A 89 -7.40 8.75 12.61
CA ILE A 89 -6.25 9.37 11.94
C ILE A 89 -6.41 9.26 10.41
N ALA A 90 -6.80 8.09 9.88
CA ALA A 90 -7.06 7.97 8.45
C ALA A 90 -8.14 8.96 7.99
N ARG A 91 -9.24 9.08 8.75
CA ARG A 91 -10.36 9.97 8.46
C ARG A 91 -9.99 11.45 8.49
N GLN A 92 -9.03 11.83 9.33
CA GLN A 92 -8.50 13.19 9.40
C GLN A 92 -7.85 13.64 8.08
N TYR A 93 -7.17 12.73 7.38
CA TYR A 93 -6.42 13.07 6.16
C TYR A 93 -7.14 12.67 4.87
N PHE A 94 -7.75 11.49 4.84
CA PHE A 94 -8.20 10.87 3.59
C PHE A 94 -9.71 10.92 3.46
N ASP A 95 -10.23 11.65 2.48
CA ASP A 95 -11.66 11.74 2.22
C ASP A 95 -12.25 10.39 1.73
N PRO A 96 -13.25 9.79 2.42
CA PRO A 96 -13.86 8.53 2.00
C PRO A 96 -14.48 8.55 0.59
N ASP A 97 -14.85 9.71 0.07
CA ASP A 97 -15.35 9.85 -1.31
C ASP A 97 -14.24 9.76 -2.36
N LYS A 98 -12.98 9.96 -1.94
CA LYS A 98 -11.80 9.97 -2.81
C LYS A 98 -10.89 8.77 -2.59
N PHE A 99 -10.98 8.14 -1.43
CA PHE A 99 -10.09 7.06 -1.03
C PHE A 99 -10.84 5.78 -0.66
N ILE A 100 -10.24 4.64 -1.00
CA ILE A 100 -10.70 3.29 -0.64
C ILE A 100 -9.60 2.60 0.16
N ILE A 101 -9.99 1.88 1.21
CA ILE A 101 -9.06 1.20 2.10
C ILE A 101 -8.84 -0.23 1.60
N LYS A 102 -7.59 -0.63 1.41
CA LYS A 102 -7.21 -2.01 1.11
C LYS A 102 -6.43 -2.56 2.31
N LEU A 103 -6.97 -3.59 2.94
CA LEU A 103 -6.33 -4.32 4.02
C LEU A 103 -5.74 -5.62 3.45
N THR A 104 -4.46 -5.87 3.72
CA THR A 104 -3.76 -7.06 3.25
C THR A 104 -3.07 -7.72 4.46
N PRO A 105 -3.26 -9.01 4.73
CA PRO A 105 -2.43 -9.72 5.70
C PRO A 105 -0.99 -9.79 5.20
N ILE A 106 0.00 -9.83 6.10
CA ILE A 106 1.38 -10.09 5.71
C ILE A 106 1.50 -11.57 5.34
N ASN A 107 2.09 -11.82 4.17
CA ASN A 107 2.29 -13.19 3.71
C ASN A 107 3.36 -13.90 4.57
N PRO A 108 3.21 -15.20 4.88
CA PRO A 108 4.21 -15.94 5.65
C PRO A 108 5.63 -15.87 5.10
N THR A 109 5.76 -15.84 3.77
CA THR A 109 7.06 -15.69 3.09
C THR A 109 7.68 -14.30 3.29
N GLU A 110 6.86 -13.25 3.40
CA GLU A 110 7.34 -11.90 3.72
C GLU A 110 7.72 -11.76 5.20
N MET A 111 6.98 -12.41 6.12
CA MET A 111 7.34 -12.48 7.54
C MET A 111 8.76 -13.05 7.74
N ALA A 112 9.13 -14.07 6.96
CA ALA A 112 10.43 -14.72 7.02
C ALA A 112 11.58 -13.82 6.51
N MET A 113 11.29 -12.87 5.61
CA MET A 113 12.29 -11.97 5.01
C MET A 113 12.41 -10.63 5.76
N CYS A 114 11.31 -10.12 6.30
CA CYS A 114 11.26 -8.85 7.02
C CYS A 114 11.25 -9.10 8.53
N ASN A 115 12.44 -9.32 9.12
CA ASN A 115 12.69 -9.31 10.59
C ASN A 115 11.51 -9.74 11.48
N GLU A 116 10.93 -10.93 11.23
CA GLU A 116 9.85 -11.51 12.04
C GLU A 116 8.60 -10.62 12.21
N LEU A 117 8.25 -9.80 11.21
CA LEU A 117 6.98 -9.05 11.23
C LEU A 117 5.81 -10.05 11.31
N ILE A 118 4.96 -9.90 12.33
CA ILE A 118 3.79 -10.76 12.57
C ILE A 118 2.56 -10.08 11.99
N SER A 119 1.74 -10.79 11.19
CA SER A 119 0.49 -10.21 10.70
C SER A 119 -0.54 -10.03 11.80
N GLU A 120 -1.27 -8.91 11.77
CA GLU A 120 -2.39 -8.63 12.67
C GLU A 120 -3.71 -9.26 12.19
N ILE A 121 -3.83 -9.49 10.88
CA ILE A 121 -4.95 -10.24 10.29
C ILE A 121 -4.47 -11.66 9.99
N ASP A 122 -5.26 -12.64 10.39
CA ASP A 122 -5.04 -14.03 10.01
C ASP A 122 -5.48 -14.24 8.55
N ALA A 123 -4.53 -14.61 7.69
CA ALA A 123 -4.79 -14.92 6.29
C ALA A 123 -5.73 -16.12 6.08
N TYR A 124 -5.87 -17.00 7.07
CA TYR A 124 -6.75 -18.18 7.03
C TYR A 124 -8.10 -17.95 7.72
N ASN A 125 -8.25 -16.84 8.44
CA ASN A 125 -9.47 -16.48 9.14
C ASN A 125 -9.85 -15.01 8.84
N PRO A 126 -10.57 -14.76 7.73
CA PRO A 126 -10.98 -13.40 7.35
C PRO A 126 -11.72 -12.63 8.45
N ALA A 127 -12.42 -13.33 9.35
CA ALA A 127 -13.16 -12.72 10.45
C ALA A 127 -12.25 -11.98 11.44
N SER A 128 -10.94 -12.26 11.47
CA SER A 128 -9.99 -11.49 12.28
C SER A 128 -9.89 -10.02 11.84
N ALA A 129 -10.32 -9.71 10.62
CA ALA A 129 -10.33 -8.36 10.06
C ALA A 129 -11.66 -7.61 10.28
N ASP A 130 -12.72 -8.29 10.76
CA ASP A 130 -14.08 -7.75 10.76
C ASP A 130 -14.20 -6.47 11.57
N GLN A 131 -13.53 -6.38 12.72
CA GLN A 131 -13.54 -5.20 13.56
C GLN A 131 -13.01 -3.98 12.79
N ILE A 132 -11.78 -4.04 12.30
CA ILE A 132 -11.15 -2.92 11.59
C ILE A 132 -11.91 -2.56 10.29
N ILE A 133 -12.47 -3.56 9.59
CA ILE A 133 -13.32 -3.33 8.41
C ILE A 133 -14.58 -2.55 8.78
N ASN A 134 -15.25 -2.95 9.86
CA ASN A 134 -16.47 -2.28 10.31
C ASN A 134 -16.18 -0.87 10.81
N ASP A 135 -15.05 -0.66 11.50
CA ASP A 135 -14.63 0.66 11.96
C ASP A 135 -14.42 1.61 10.77
N PHE A 136 -13.70 1.17 9.72
CA PHE A 136 -13.53 1.97 8.49
C PHE A 136 -14.86 2.23 7.76
N ARG A 137 -15.73 1.21 7.65
CA ARG A 137 -17.04 1.37 7.02
C ARG A 137 -17.93 2.35 7.79
N SER A 138 -17.86 2.34 9.13
CA SER A 138 -18.61 3.28 9.97
C SER A 138 -18.21 4.75 9.73
N GLN A 139 -16.98 4.98 9.24
CA GLN A 139 -16.46 6.28 8.85
C GLN A 139 -16.69 6.62 7.36
N GLY A 140 -17.43 5.77 6.63
CA GLY A 140 -17.85 5.99 5.24
C GLY A 140 -16.91 5.43 4.17
N TYR A 141 -15.88 4.68 4.55
CA TYR A 141 -14.96 4.10 3.57
C TYR A 141 -15.52 2.83 2.93
N ASP A 142 -15.23 2.70 1.64
CA ASP A 142 -15.18 1.38 1.01
C ASP A 142 -13.92 0.66 1.53
N VAL A 143 -14.04 -0.64 1.81
CA VAL A 143 -12.94 -1.46 2.33
C VAL A 143 -12.83 -2.75 1.53
N ILE A 144 -11.63 -3.04 1.05
CA ILE A 144 -11.26 -4.27 0.35
C ILE A 144 -10.32 -5.06 1.26
N LEU A 145 -10.74 -6.25 1.67
CA LEU A 145 -9.85 -7.23 2.30
C LEU A 145 -9.24 -8.11 1.20
N SER A 146 -7.92 -8.06 1.08
CA SER A 146 -7.16 -8.76 0.04
C SER A 146 -6.38 -9.91 0.65
N ILE A 147 -7.05 -11.02 0.91
CA ILE A 147 -6.39 -12.28 1.27
C ILE A 147 -5.96 -12.92 -0.04
N GLY A 148 -4.64 -12.99 -0.29
CA GLY A 148 -4.13 -13.66 -1.48
C GLY A 148 -4.61 -15.10 -1.54
N GLU A 149 -4.75 -15.67 -2.74
CA GLU A 149 -4.93 -17.12 -2.85
C GLU A 149 -3.70 -17.78 -2.25
N VAL A 150 -3.85 -18.47 -1.12
CA VAL A 150 -2.75 -19.16 -0.44
C VAL A 150 -2.05 -20.17 -1.39
N GLU A 151 -2.72 -20.57 -2.48
CA GLU A 151 -2.17 -21.35 -3.59
C GLU A 151 -1.05 -20.63 -4.37
N GLU A 152 -1.07 -19.30 -4.53
CA GLU A 152 0.04 -18.56 -5.19
C GLU A 152 1.36 -18.63 -4.39
N ASN A 153 1.28 -18.83 -3.06
CA ASN A 153 2.46 -19.04 -2.21
C ASN A 153 3.15 -20.39 -2.48
N LYS A 154 2.46 -21.39 -3.03
CA LYS A 154 3.11 -22.65 -3.47
C LYS A 154 3.98 -22.45 -4.73
N ILE A 155 3.69 -21.41 -5.51
CA ILE A 155 4.33 -21.13 -6.81
C ILE A 155 5.30 -19.94 -6.70
N GLY A 156 5.31 -19.24 -5.55
CA GLY A 156 6.26 -18.17 -5.26
C GLY A 156 6.05 -16.91 -6.11
N SER A 157 4.82 -16.54 -6.46
CA SER A 157 4.57 -15.46 -7.45
C SER A 157 4.22 -14.09 -6.86
N ASN A 158 4.20 -13.92 -5.53
CA ASN A 158 3.84 -12.62 -4.94
C ASN A 158 4.93 -11.54 -5.20
N CYS A 159 4.45 -10.34 -5.54
CA CYS A 159 5.16 -9.10 -5.86
C CYS A 159 6.30 -8.66 -4.91
N GLY A 160 6.42 -9.23 -3.70
CA GLY A 160 7.56 -9.00 -2.80
C GLY A 160 8.89 -9.56 -3.32
N GLN A 161 8.90 -10.46 -4.31
CA GLN A 161 10.11 -11.10 -4.83
C GLN A 161 11.02 -10.20 -5.69
N PHE A 162 10.54 -9.04 -6.15
CA PHE A 162 11.34 -8.21 -7.06
C PHE A 162 12.58 -7.59 -6.36
N VAL A 163 12.52 -7.40 -5.04
CA VAL A 163 13.65 -6.87 -4.26
C VAL A 163 14.73 -7.93 -4.02
N THR A 164 14.37 -9.21 -3.96
CA THR A 164 15.32 -10.31 -3.69
C THR A 164 16.16 -10.66 -4.92
N GLN A 165 15.55 -10.63 -6.12
CA GLN A 165 16.26 -10.92 -7.37
C GLN A 165 17.37 -9.90 -7.68
N LEU A 166 17.20 -8.64 -7.26
CA LEU A 166 18.24 -7.62 -7.41
C LEU A 166 19.45 -7.92 -6.50
N LYS A 167 19.22 -8.31 -5.25
CA LYS A 167 20.30 -8.66 -4.30
C LYS A 167 21.06 -9.93 -4.69
N GLU A 168 20.37 -10.94 -5.21
CA GLU A 168 21.02 -12.17 -5.69
C GLU A 168 21.89 -11.92 -6.94
N SER A 169 21.45 -11.03 -7.84
CA SER A 169 22.21 -10.63 -9.02
C SER A 169 23.47 -9.82 -8.67
N GLU A 170 23.46 -9.06 -7.57
CA GLU A 170 24.62 -8.33 -7.06
C GLU A 170 25.60 -9.24 -6.29
N MET A 171 25.11 -10.23 -5.56
CA MET A 171 25.98 -11.24 -4.92
C MET A 171 26.70 -12.13 -5.93
N HIS A 172 26.03 -12.55 -7.02
CA HIS A 172 26.67 -13.34 -8.07
C HIS A 172 27.78 -12.59 -8.83
N LYS A 173 27.69 -11.25 -8.95
CA LYS A 173 28.74 -10.44 -9.59
C LYS A 173 29.98 -10.25 -8.72
N ARG A 174 29.86 -10.33 -7.38
CA ARG A 174 31.01 -10.24 -6.46
C ARG A 174 31.87 -11.51 -6.42
N ASN A 175 31.28 -12.67 -6.65
CA ASN A 175 31.97 -13.96 -6.57
C ASN A 175 32.76 -14.36 -7.84
N TYR A 176 32.72 -13.54 -8.90
CA TYR A 176 33.50 -13.76 -10.13
C TYR A 176 34.74 -12.85 -10.26
N ASN A 177 35.00 -11.97 -9.28
CA ASN A 177 36.16 -11.07 -9.25
C ASN A 177 37.06 -11.32 -8.02
N SER A 178 37.15 -12.57 -7.55
CA SER A 178 38.09 -12.99 -6.49
C SER A 178 38.98 -14.11 -7.01
#